data_AF-A0A2Z7DIW0-F1
#
_entry.id   AF-A0A2Z7DIW0-F1
#
_cell.length_a   1.000
_cell.length_b   1.000
_cell.length_c   1.000
_cell.angle_alpha   90.00
_cell.angle_beta   90.00
_cell.angle_gamma   90.00
#
_symmetry.space_group_name_H-M   'P 1'
#
loop_
_entity.id
_entity.type
_entity.pdbx_description
1 polymer ?
#
loop_
_entity_poly.entity_id
_entity_poly.type
_entity_poly.pdbx_seq_one_letter_code
_entity_poly.pdbx_strand_id
1 'polypeptide(L)' 'MATSHTAYPSAARISDSECYPAYTASLKCLEVYSTDKSKCQDHFDIYKECMKKEREARLERNKTRSLFS' A
#
# COMPACT_ATOMS: atom_id res chain seq x y z
N MET A 1 20.34 23.58 -4.46
CA MET A 1 19.14 23.69 -5.33
C MET A 1 18.60 22.28 -5.55
N ALA A 2 17.39 21.99 -5.06
CA ALA A 2 16.81 20.66 -5.05
C ALA A 2 16.24 20.29 -6.43
N THR A 3 16.57 19.10 -6.92
CA THR A 3 16.06 18.54 -8.17
C THR A 3 14.61 18.11 -7.99
N SER A 4 13.70 18.87 -8.57
CA SER A 4 12.27 18.54 -8.68
C SER A 4 12.08 17.43 -9.71
N HIS A 5 12.10 16.17 -9.27
CA HIS A 5 11.40 15.12 -10.00
C HIS A 5 9.91 15.47 -9.98
N THR A 6 9.36 15.82 -11.14
CA THR A 6 7.92 15.96 -11.33
C THR A 6 7.27 14.58 -11.20
N ALA A 7 7.13 14.11 -9.96
CA ALA A 7 6.35 12.92 -9.66
C ALA A 7 4.91 13.23 -10.06
N TYR A 8 4.39 12.48 -11.04
CA TYR A 8 2.97 12.51 -11.35
C TYR A 8 2.18 12.40 -10.04
N PRO A 9 1.31 13.36 -9.69
CA PRO A 9 0.61 13.39 -8.40
C PRO A 9 -0.36 12.22 -8.17
N SER A 10 -0.42 11.27 -9.12
CA SER A 10 -1.26 10.07 -9.07
C SER A 10 -0.54 8.84 -8.50
N ALA A 11 0.79 8.78 -8.56
CA ALA A 11 1.58 7.67 -8.06
C ALA A 11 1.83 7.83 -6.55
N ALA A 12 0.83 7.48 -5.74
CA ALA A 12 0.99 7.39 -4.29
C ALA A 12 2.14 6.41 -3.97
N ARG A 13 3.11 6.85 -3.18
CA ARG A 13 4.20 5.96 -2.74
C ARG A 13 3.64 5.02 -1.67
N ILE A 14 4.19 3.82 -1.58
CA ILE A 14 3.82 2.84 -0.53
C ILE A 14 4.12 3.42 0.86
N SER A 15 5.11 4.31 1.00
CA SER A 15 5.40 5.05 2.23
C SER A 15 4.28 5.97 2.71
N ASP A 16 3.43 6.42 1.78
CA ASP A 16 2.38 7.40 2.04
C ASP A 16 1.02 6.69 2.24
N SER A 17 0.99 5.36 2.10
CA SER A 17 -0.17 4.51 2.29
C SER A 17 -0.32 4.12 3.76
N GLU A 18 -1.56 4.04 4.22
CA GLU A 18 -1.89 3.52 5.55
C GLU A 18 -1.48 2.03 5.69
N CYS A 19 -1.18 1.36 4.58
CA CYS A 19 -0.71 -0.03 4.53
C CYS A 19 0.80 -0.17 4.73
N TYR A 20 1.55 0.94 4.79
CA TYR A 20 2.99 0.92 5.02
C TYR A 20 3.43 0.14 6.28
N PRO A 21 2.72 0.19 7.42
CA PRO A 21 3.07 -0.61 8.60
C PRO A 21 2.99 -2.13 8.34
N ALA A 22 1.96 -2.58 7.61
CA ALA A 22 1.82 -4.00 7.26
C ALA A 22 2.90 -4.44 6.25
N TYR A 23 3.21 -3.57 5.28
CA TYR A 23 4.29 -3.79 4.34
C TYR A 23 5.65 -3.94 5.05
N THR A 24 5.99 -3.00 5.92
CA THR A 24 7.26 -3.05 6.68
C THR A 24 7.31 -4.25 7.64
N ALA A 25 6.20 -4.64 8.25
CA ALA A 25 6.13 -5.86 9.06
C ALA A 25 6.41 -7.13 8.24
N SER A 26 5.86 -7.21 7.01
CA SER A 26 6.12 -8.34 6.11
C SER A 26 7.59 -8.46 5.71
N LEU A 27 8.26 -7.32 5.46
CA LEU A 27 9.69 -7.28 5.14
C LEU A 27 10.56 -7.70 6.33
N LYS A 28 10.27 -7.17 7.53
CA LYS A 28 10.97 -7.58 8.77
C LYS A 28 10.80 -9.06 9.04
N CYS A 29 9.62 -9.61 8.78
CA CYS A 29 9.40 -11.05 8.93
C CYS A 29 10.28 -11.86 7.96
N LEU A 30 10.43 -11.43 6.71
CA LEU A 30 11.33 -12.08 5.75
C LEU A 30 12.81 -11.98 6.14
N GLU A 31 13.22 -10.89 6.80
CA GLU A 31 14.58 -10.75 7.34
C GLU A 31 14.86 -11.81 8.43
N VAL A 32 13.86 -12.12 9.26
CA VAL A 32 13.97 -13.10 10.36
C VAL A 32 13.76 -14.54 9.88
N TYR A 33 12.80 -14.77 8.99
CA TYR A 33 12.36 -16.10 8.52
C TYR A 33 12.64 -16.29 7.03
N SER A 34 13.87 -16.00 6.60
CA SER A 34 14.27 -16.05 5.19
C SER A 34 14.04 -17.42 4.53
N THR A 35 14.16 -18.51 5.30
CA THR A 35 13.92 -19.90 4.87
C THR A 35 12.45 -20.31 4.92
N ASP A 36 11.70 -19.84 5.92
CA ASP A 36 10.31 -20.23 6.19
C ASP A 36 9.35 -19.07 5.92
N LYS A 37 9.22 -18.68 4.65
CA LYS A 37 8.34 -17.57 4.23
C LYS A 37 6.87 -17.76 4.62
N SER A 38 6.43 -19.00 4.82
CA SER A 38 5.07 -19.32 5.29
C SER A 38 4.76 -18.71 6.65
N LYS A 39 5.76 -18.51 7.51
CA LYS A 39 5.60 -17.83 8.82
C LYS A 39 5.24 -16.35 8.69
N CYS A 40 5.46 -15.77 7.50
CA CYS A 40 5.17 -14.37 7.21
C CYS A 40 3.86 -14.18 6.43
N GLN A 41 3.15 -15.27 6.11
CA GLN A 41 1.98 -15.24 5.24
C GLN A 41 0.89 -14.29 5.77
N ASP A 42 0.64 -14.31 7.07
CA ASP A 42 -0.33 -13.42 7.73
C ASP A 42 0.00 -11.94 7.51
N HIS A 43 1.28 -11.56 7.59
CA HIS A 43 1.70 -10.17 7.33
C HIS A 43 1.44 -9.74 5.88
N PHE A 44 1.66 -10.65 4.92
CA PHE A 44 1.34 -10.39 3.53
C PHE A 44 -0.16 -10.31 3.27
N ASP A 45 -0.96 -11.14 3.92
CA ASP A 45 -2.40 -11.14 3.73
C ASP A 45 -3.04 -9.90 4.35
N ILE A 46 -2.57 -9.46 5.52
CA ILE A 46 -2.94 -8.16 6.10
C ILE A 46 -2.60 -7.01 5.14
N TYR A 47 -1.40 -7.01 4.54
CA TYR A 47 -1.00 -6.00 3.57
C TYR A 47 -1.90 -6.00 2.31
N LYS A 48 -2.20 -7.18 1.74
CA LYS A 48 -3.10 -7.30 0.58
C LYS A 48 -4.50 -6.77 0.89
N GLU A 49 -5.07 -7.15 2.04
CA GLU A 49 -6.38 -6.69 2.48
C GLU A 49 -6.40 -5.17 2.68
N CYS A 50 -5.31 -4.60 3.22
CA CYS A 50 -5.18 -3.16 3.33
C CYS A 50 -5.16 -2.47 1.95
N MET A 51 -4.32 -2.94 1.02
CA MET A 51 -4.24 -2.38 -0.33
C MET A 51 -5.56 -2.49 -1.11
N LYS A 52 -6.31 -3.56 -0.87
CA LYS A 52 -7.66 -3.75 -1.42
C LYS A 52 -8.61 -2.67 -0.92
N LYS A 53 -8.63 -2.40 0.40
CA LYS A 53 -9.45 -1.32 0.99
C LYS A 53 -9.08 0.06 0.45
N GLU A 54 -7.79 0.37 0.31
CA GLU A 54 -7.38 1.65 -0.28
C GLU A 54 -7.87 1.81 -1.72
N ARG A 55 -7.82 0.74 -2.51
CA ARG A 55 -8.37 0.72 -3.88
C ARG A 55 -9.88 0.94 -3.87
N GLU A 56 -10.62 0.26 -3.01
CA GLU A 56 -12.07 0.41 -2.87
C GLU A 56 -12.44 1.85 -2.46
N ALA A 57 -11.74 2.43 -1.48
CA ALA A 57 -11.94 3.82 -1.07
C ALA A 57 -11.62 4.84 -2.17
N ARG A 58 -10.66 4.53 -3.07
CA ARG A 58 -10.42 5.35 -4.27
C ARG A 58 -11.56 5.21 -5.28
N LEU A 59 -12.09 4.01 -5.50
CA LEU A 59 -13.19 3.75 -6.42
C LEU A 59 -14.49 4.43 -5.95
N GLU A 60 -14.83 4.34 -4.66
CA GLU A 60 -16.02 5.01 -4.10
C GLU A 60 -15.92 6.55 -4.20
N ARG A 61 -14.74 7.13 -3.96
CA ARG A 61 -14.50 8.56 -4.20
C ARG A 61 -14.64 8.95 -5.67
N ASN A 62 -14.21 8.10 -6.59
CA ASN A 62 -14.36 8.37 -8.02
C ASN A 62 -15.83 8.27 -8.46
N LYS A 63 -16.55 7.25 -7.98
CA LYS A 63 -17.98 7.06 -8.22
C LYS A 63 -18.80 8.25 -7.73
N THR A 64 -18.56 8.69 -6.49
CA THR A 64 -19.25 9.87 -5.92
C THR A 64 -18.94 11.15 -6.69
N ARG A 65 -17.69 11.37 -7.10
CA ARG A 65 -17.32 12.52 -7.97
C ARG A 65 -17.97 12.47 -9.34
N SER A 66 -18.20 11.28 -9.90
CA SER A 66 -18.85 11.10 -11.20
C SER A 66 -20.35 11.39 -11.18
N LEU A 67 -21.01 11.36 -10.01
CA LEU A 67 -22.45 11.56 -9.86
C LEU A 67 -22.85 13.03 -9.65
N PHE A 68 -21.88 13.94 -9.50
CA PHE A 68 -22.09 15.39 -9.35
C PHE A 68 -21.41 16.21 -10.46
N SER A 69 -21.09 15.58 -11.60
CA SER A 69 -20.68 16.24 -12.85
C SER A 69 -21.85 16.30 -13.82
#